data_AF-A0A7L0MWE7-F1
#
_entry.id   AF-A0A7L0MWE7-F1
#
_cell.length_a   1.000
_cell.length_b   1.000
_cell.length_c   1.000
_cell.angle_alpha   90.00
_cell.angle_beta   90.00
_cell.angle_gamma   90.00
#
_symmetry.space_group_name_H-M   'P 1'
#
loop_
_entity.id
_entity.type
_entity.pdbx_description
1 polymer ?
#
loop_
_entity_poly.entity_id
_entity_poly.type
_entity_poly.pdbx_seq_one_letter_code
_entity_poly.pdbx_strand_id
1 'polypeptide(L)'
;LLGIGVGMLVREYGKMSNLGKSYFSFPGEVLMRMLKLIILPLIISSMITGVAALDSSVSGKIGLRALIYYFCTTVIAVILGIVLVVAIKPGMPQKANEIDRVGSTPEVSTVDAMLDLIRNMFPENLVQACFQQYKTKREKVEATAGVDKNSSALTRQPVTTATTAEDSKNKTQDYKLVGVYSNGINVLGLIVFCLVFGMVIGKMGEKGQVLVDFFNALNEATMRIVEIIMWYMPIGIMFLVAGKIIEVQDWEIFRKLGLYMATVLSGLAIHSIIILPLIYFVIVRKNPFRFAMGMAQALLTALMISS
;
A
#
# COMPACT_ATOMS: atom_id res chain seq x y z
N LEU A 1 19.45 14.99 -2.93
CA LEU A 1 20.93 14.98 -3.11
C LEU A 1 21.67 15.18 -1.79
N LEU A 2 21.43 16.26 -1.04
CA LEU A 2 22.07 16.50 0.26
C LEU A 2 21.92 15.31 1.23
N GLY A 3 20.72 14.74 1.37
CA GLY A 3 20.52 13.54 2.20
C GLY A 3 21.32 12.32 1.76
N ILE A 4 21.60 12.18 0.45
CA ILE A 4 22.45 11.10 -0.07
C ILE A 4 23.90 11.33 0.36
N GLY A 5 24.41 12.55 0.14
CA GLY A 5 25.78 12.91 0.53
C GLY A 5 26.02 12.75 2.03
N VAL A 6 25.11 13.29 2.85
CA VAL A 6 25.18 13.16 4.32
C VAL A 6 25.10 11.69 4.74
N GLY A 7 24.19 10.91 4.18
CA GLY A 7 24.05 9.48 4.50
C GLY A 7 25.30 8.67 4.16
N MET A 8 25.95 8.94 3.03
CA MET A 8 27.20 8.27 2.64
C MET A 8 28.36 8.66 3.54
N LEU A 9 28.54 9.96 3.83
CA LEU A 9 29.60 10.44 4.74
C LEU A 9 29.45 9.85 6.14
N VAL A 10 28.23 9.87 6.68
CA VAL A 10 27.95 9.31 8.00
C VAL A 10 28.18 7.80 8.02
N ARG A 11 27.90 7.09 6.93
CA ARG A 11 28.18 5.65 6.83
C ARG A 11 29.67 5.34 6.77
N GLU A 12 30.44 6.14 6.02
CA GLU A 12 31.87 5.91 5.81
C GLU A 12 32.70 6.29 7.05
N TYR A 13 32.36 7.39 7.71
CA TYR A 13 33.13 7.95 8.84
C TYR A 13 32.49 7.69 10.21
N GLY A 14 31.18 7.46 10.28
CA GLY A 14 30.43 7.32 11.53
C GLY A 14 30.13 5.88 11.90
N LYS A 15 30.90 5.31 12.84
CA LYS A 15 30.50 4.08 13.55
C LYS A 15 29.40 4.40 14.57
N MET A 16 28.16 4.60 14.10
CA MET A 16 27.01 4.84 14.98
C MET A 16 26.40 3.54 15.49
N SER A 17 26.14 3.48 16.79
CA SER A 17 25.26 2.48 17.41
C SER A 17 23.84 2.56 16.83
N ASN A 18 23.07 1.47 16.89
CA ASN A 18 21.68 1.42 16.43
C ASN A 18 20.83 2.53 17.04
N LEU A 19 21.05 2.87 18.32
CA LEU A 19 20.35 3.97 18.98
C LEU A 19 20.66 5.33 18.35
N GLY A 20 21.92 5.57 17.98
CA GLY A 20 22.35 6.80 17.31
C GLY A 20 21.75 6.93 15.92
N LYS A 21 21.61 5.83 15.18
CA LYS A 21 20.91 5.79 13.89
C LYS A 21 19.44 6.20 14.03
N SER A 22 18.75 5.69 15.05
CA SER A 22 17.36 6.07 15.33
C SER A 22 17.21 7.57 15.57
N TYR A 23 18.05 8.16 16.44
CA TYR A 23 18.03 9.60 16.71
C TYR A 23 18.38 10.44 15.49
N PHE A 24 19.34 10.00 14.68
CA PHE A 24 19.69 10.67 13.44
C PHE A 24 18.52 10.72 12.45
N SER A 25 17.73 9.63 12.36
CA SER A 25 16.56 9.55 11.46
C SER A 25 15.29 10.26 11.98
N PHE A 26 15.31 10.78 13.21
CA PHE A 26 14.12 11.32 13.89
C PHE A 26 13.39 12.44 13.11
N PRO A 27 14.07 13.43 12.50
CA PRO A 27 13.36 14.43 11.68
C PRO A 27 12.59 13.81 10.50
N GLY A 28 13.12 12.73 9.92
CA GLY A 28 12.43 11.96 8.88
C GLY A 28 11.22 11.22 9.42
N GLU A 29 11.30 10.67 10.64
CA GLU A 29 10.16 10.03 11.31
C GLU A 29 9.03 11.04 11.61
N VAL A 30 9.38 12.23 12.10
CA VAL A 30 8.42 13.32 12.35
C VAL A 30 7.68 13.69 11.08
N LEU A 31 8.39 13.84 9.95
CA LEU A 31 7.76 14.09 8.64
C LEU A 31 6.74 12.99 8.29
N MET A 32 7.11 11.71 8.44
CA MET A 32 6.21 10.60 8.14
C MET A 32 4.97 10.58 9.05
N ARG A 33 5.09 11.01 10.31
CA ARG A 33 3.95 11.16 11.23
C ARG A 33 3.04 12.32 10.83
N MET A 34 3.60 13.47 10.44
CA MET A 34 2.84 14.62 9.93
C MET A 34 2.07 14.26 8.66
N LEU A 35 2.70 13.56 7.70
CA LEU A 35 2.03 13.09 6.50
C LEU A 35 0.92 12.07 6.82
N LYS A 36 1.15 11.11 7.72
CA LYS A 36 0.10 10.16 8.11
C LYS A 36 -1.10 10.82 8.81
N LEU A 37 -0.86 11.89 9.58
CA LEU A 37 -1.90 12.64 10.27
C LEU A 37 -2.86 13.30 9.27
N ILE A 38 -2.36 13.85 8.17
CA ILE A 38 -3.16 14.63 7.24
C ILE A 38 -3.98 13.78 6.25
N ILE A 39 -3.58 12.52 6.04
CA ILE A 39 -4.26 11.60 5.10
C ILE A 39 -5.75 11.45 5.42
N LEU A 40 -6.10 11.25 6.70
CA LEU A 40 -7.49 10.99 7.09
C LEU A 40 -8.44 12.16 6.80
N PRO A 41 -8.22 13.39 7.31
CA PRO A 41 -9.10 14.51 7.02
C PRO A 41 -9.12 14.88 5.53
N LEU A 42 -7.99 14.75 4.83
CA LEU A 42 -7.89 15.04 3.41
C LEU A 42 -8.73 14.07 2.58
N ILE A 43 -8.59 12.76 2.78
CA ILE A 43 -9.37 11.76 2.03
C ILE A 43 -10.86 11.96 2.24
N ILE A 44 -11.31 12.17 3.48
CA ILE A 44 -12.73 12.34 3.79
C ILE A 44 -13.27 13.61 3.13
N SER A 45 -12.63 14.75 3.36
CA SER A 45 -13.10 16.04 2.85
C SER A 45 -13.01 16.14 1.32
N SER A 46 -11.85 15.82 0.72
CA SER A 46 -11.65 15.87 -0.73
C SER A 46 -12.56 14.90 -1.50
N MET A 47 -12.77 13.68 -1.00
CA MET A 47 -13.58 12.69 -1.71
C MET A 47 -15.06 13.04 -1.66
N ILE A 48 -15.55 13.48 -0.50
CA ILE A 48 -16.96 13.89 -0.34
C ILE A 48 -17.27 15.09 -1.23
N THR A 49 -16.45 16.14 -1.21
CA THR A 49 -16.68 17.34 -2.02
C THR A 49 -16.48 17.07 -3.52
N GLY A 50 -15.46 16.28 -3.86
CA GLY A 50 -15.17 15.88 -5.24
C GLY A 50 -16.33 15.13 -5.90
N VAL A 51 -16.99 14.22 -5.18
CA VAL A 51 -18.16 13.50 -5.71
C VAL A 51 -19.43 14.33 -5.65
N ALA A 52 -19.64 15.11 -4.58
CA ALA A 52 -20.84 15.94 -4.44
C ALA A 52 -20.94 17.02 -5.53
N ALA A 53 -19.80 17.51 -6.03
CA ALA A 53 -19.74 18.46 -7.15
C ALA A 53 -20.08 17.86 -8.53
N LEU A 54 -20.18 16.52 -8.65
CA LEU A 54 -20.49 15.87 -9.93
C LEU A 54 -22.00 15.83 -10.16
N ASP A 55 -22.45 16.47 -11.25
CA ASP A 55 -23.86 16.46 -11.66
C ASP A 55 -24.32 15.04 -12.03
N SER A 56 -25.27 14.52 -11.25
CA SER A 56 -25.79 13.15 -11.37
C SER A 56 -26.45 12.83 -12.72
N SER A 57 -26.91 13.85 -13.47
CA SER A 57 -27.65 13.68 -14.72
C SER A 57 -26.75 13.45 -15.95
N VAL A 58 -25.56 14.06 -15.96
CA VAL A 58 -24.55 13.95 -17.03
C VAL A 58 -23.45 12.94 -16.68
N SER A 59 -23.23 12.71 -15.39
CA SER A 59 -22.12 11.90 -14.84
C SER A 59 -22.23 10.40 -15.13
N GLY A 60 -23.41 9.79 -15.18
CA GLY A 60 -23.53 8.32 -15.26
C GLY A 60 -22.82 7.69 -16.46
N LYS A 61 -23.07 8.21 -17.68
CA LYS A 61 -22.49 7.64 -18.93
C LYS A 61 -21.04 8.06 -19.13
N ILE A 62 -20.69 9.30 -18.78
CA ILE A 62 -19.32 9.83 -18.91
C ILE A 62 -18.41 9.18 -17.86
N GLY A 63 -18.89 9.08 -16.63
CA GLY A 63 -18.23 8.40 -15.52
C GLY A 63 -18.02 6.91 -15.78
N LEU A 64 -18.99 6.21 -16.37
CA LEU A 64 -18.80 4.81 -16.75
C LEU A 64 -17.70 4.64 -17.82
N ARG A 65 -17.65 5.52 -18.83
CA ARG A 65 -16.57 5.50 -19.84
C ARG A 65 -15.21 5.78 -19.20
N ALA A 66 -15.13 6.75 -18.28
CA ALA A 66 -13.91 7.03 -17.54
C ALA A 66 -13.47 5.85 -16.66
N LEU A 67 -14.41 5.20 -15.97
CA LEU A 67 -14.16 4.02 -15.14
C LEU A 67 -13.59 2.86 -15.97
N ILE A 68 -14.22 2.56 -17.12
CA ILE A 68 -13.73 1.54 -18.05
C ILE A 68 -12.33 1.90 -18.55
N TYR A 69 -12.10 3.16 -18.94
CA TYR A 69 -10.80 3.63 -19.37
C TYR A 69 -9.73 3.42 -18.28
N TYR A 70 -9.97 3.86 -17.05
CA TYR A 70 -9.03 3.70 -15.93
C TYR A 70 -8.75 2.23 -15.61
N PHE A 71 -9.77 1.37 -15.63
CA PHE A 71 -9.60 -0.05 -15.40
C PHE A 71 -8.71 -0.68 -16.49
N CYS A 72 -9.02 -0.44 -17.76
CA CYS A 72 -8.27 -0.97 -18.89
C CYS A 72 -6.81 -0.49 -18.89
N THR A 73 -6.55 0.81 -18.67
CA THR A 73 -5.17 1.32 -18.63
C THR A 73 -4.40 0.76 -17.46
N THR A 74 -5.04 0.56 -16.30
CA THR A 74 -4.40 -0.04 -15.12
C THR A 74 -4.03 -1.50 -15.38
N VAL A 75 -4.92 -2.29 -15.97
CA VAL A 75 -4.63 -3.68 -16.35
C VAL A 75 -3.44 -3.74 -17.32
N ILE A 76 -3.42 -2.88 -18.34
CA ILE A 76 -2.30 -2.81 -19.29
C ILE A 76 -0.98 -2.41 -18.59
N ALA A 77 -1.03 -1.44 -17.66
CA ALA A 77 0.14 -1.03 -16.88
C ALA A 77 0.68 -2.17 -16.01
N VAL A 78 -0.20 -2.91 -15.35
CA VAL A 78 0.16 -4.09 -14.53
C VAL A 78 0.79 -5.18 -15.38
N ILE A 79 0.20 -5.50 -16.54
CA ILE A 79 0.77 -6.50 -17.46
C ILE A 79 2.17 -6.07 -17.91
N LEU A 80 2.35 -4.81 -18.32
CA LEU A 80 3.66 -4.28 -18.69
C LEU A 80 4.67 -4.40 -17.53
N GLY A 81 4.27 -4.04 -16.32
CA GLY A 81 5.11 -4.13 -15.12
C GLY A 81 5.54 -5.57 -14.83
N ILE A 82 4.63 -6.53 -14.93
CA ILE A 82 4.92 -7.96 -14.76
C ILE A 82 5.88 -8.46 -15.84
N VAL A 83 5.65 -8.10 -17.11
CA VAL A 83 6.54 -8.49 -18.21
C VAL A 83 7.95 -7.93 -18.00
N LEU A 84 8.08 -6.66 -17.64
CA LEU A 84 9.38 -6.02 -17.42
C LEU A 84 10.12 -6.60 -16.20
N VAL A 85 9.44 -6.82 -15.08
CA VAL A 85 10.09 -7.35 -13.87
C VAL A 85 10.52 -8.81 -14.08
N VAL A 86 9.75 -9.61 -14.82
CA VAL A 86 10.11 -11.00 -15.14
C VAL A 86 11.22 -11.07 -16.20
N ALA A 87 11.30 -10.11 -17.11
CA ALA A 87 12.36 -10.02 -18.10
C ALA A 87 13.70 -9.57 -17.50
N ILE A 88 13.68 -8.49 -16.69
CA ILE A 88 14.91 -7.90 -16.11
C ILE A 88 15.34 -8.66 -14.85
N LYS A 89 14.41 -9.29 -14.13
CA LYS A 89 14.61 -10.03 -12.87
C LYS A 89 15.47 -9.27 -11.86
N PRO A 90 15.07 -8.04 -11.47
CA PRO A 90 15.82 -7.27 -10.50
C PRO A 90 15.86 -8.01 -9.15
N GLY A 91 17.06 -8.21 -8.60
CA GLY A 91 17.23 -8.77 -7.26
C GLY A 91 17.61 -10.25 -7.18
N MET A 92 17.74 -10.99 -8.29
CA MET A 92 18.30 -12.35 -8.24
C MET A 92 19.73 -12.30 -7.67
N PRO A 93 20.03 -13.07 -6.61
CA PRO A 93 21.39 -13.15 -6.11
C PRO A 93 22.27 -13.88 -7.14
N GLN A 94 23.40 -13.28 -7.52
CA GLN A 94 24.35 -13.91 -8.45
C GLN A 94 25.13 -15.07 -7.80
N LYS A 95 24.95 -15.29 -6.49
CA LYS A 95 25.38 -16.49 -5.75
C LYS A 95 24.17 -17.05 -5.00
N ALA A 96 23.79 -18.29 -5.32
CA ALA A 96 22.56 -18.93 -4.87
C ALA A 96 22.50 -19.31 -3.38
N ASN A 97 23.50 -18.95 -2.57
CA ASN A 97 23.58 -19.40 -1.19
C ASN A 97 23.43 -18.20 -0.24
N GLU A 98 22.45 -18.33 0.65
CA GLU A 98 22.14 -17.44 1.78
C GLU A 98 21.50 -16.09 1.43
N ILE A 99 20.21 -16.14 1.12
CA ILE A 99 19.30 -15.16 1.70
C ILE A 99 18.56 -15.91 2.80
N ASP A 100 19.02 -15.77 4.04
CA ASP A 100 18.21 -16.12 5.20
C ASP A 100 16.92 -15.30 5.12
N ARG A 101 15.84 -15.95 4.72
CA ARG A 101 14.49 -15.40 4.84
C ARG A 101 14.14 -15.45 6.32
N VAL A 102 14.69 -14.51 7.09
CA VAL A 102 14.31 -14.28 8.49
C VAL A 102 12.88 -13.75 8.50
N GLY A 103 11.93 -14.68 8.58
CA GLY A 103 10.51 -14.38 8.69
C GLY A 103 9.68 -15.48 8.06
N SER A 104 8.93 -16.23 8.88
CA SER A 104 7.81 -17.03 8.43
C SER A 104 6.80 -16.09 7.78
N THR A 105 6.83 -15.94 6.46
CA THR A 105 5.76 -15.23 5.75
C THR A 105 4.49 -16.02 6.03
N PRO A 106 3.47 -15.42 6.68
CA PRO A 106 2.21 -16.13 6.88
C PRO A 106 1.71 -16.57 5.51
N GLU A 107 1.38 -17.85 5.36
CA GLU A 107 0.75 -18.37 4.14
C GLU A 107 -0.62 -17.70 3.99
N VAL A 108 -0.65 -16.57 3.30
CA VAL A 108 -1.89 -15.89 2.93
C VAL A 108 -2.35 -16.49 1.61
N SER A 109 -3.50 -17.15 1.63
CA SER A 109 -4.15 -17.60 0.40
C SER A 109 -4.63 -16.39 -0.40
N THR A 110 -4.49 -16.44 -1.72
CA THR A 110 -4.99 -15.40 -2.63
C THR A 110 -6.49 -15.17 -2.47
N VAL A 111 -7.25 -16.24 -2.23
CA VAL A 111 -8.69 -16.17 -1.97
C VAL A 111 -8.98 -15.38 -0.69
N ASP A 112 -8.24 -15.63 0.39
CA ASP A 112 -8.44 -14.94 1.66
C ASP A 112 -8.17 -13.44 1.50
N ALA A 113 -7.12 -13.08 0.75
CA ALA A 113 -6.79 -11.69 0.43
C ALA A 113 -7.89 -10.99 -0.41
N MET A 114 -8.45 -11.68 -1.41
CA MET A 114 -9.56 -11.14 -2.21
C MET A 114 -10.82 -10.95 -1.38
N LEU A 115 -11.13 -11.89 -0.49
CA LEU A 115 -12.27 -11.77 0.42
C LEU A 115 -12.04 -10.65 1.45
N ASP A 116 -10.82 -10.49 1.95
CA ASP A 116 -10.46 -9.39 2.85
C ASP A 116 -10.57 -8.02 2.17
N LEU A 117 -10.27 -7.92 0.87
CA LEU A 117 -10.49 -6.70 0.09
C LEU A 117 -11.98 -6.30 0.11
N ILE A 118 -12.88 -7.25 -0.11
CA ILE A 118 -14.33 -7.01 -0.09
C ILE A 118 -14.81 -6.66 1.32
N ARG A 119 -14.32 -7.37 2.35
CA ARG A 119 -14.65 -7.04 3.75
C ARG A 119 -14.20 -5.64 4.15
N ASN A 120 -13.01 -5.22 3.72
CA ASN A 120 -12.51 -3.88 3.99
C ASN A 120 -13.24 -2.79 3.19
N MET A 121 -13.88 -3.10 2.06
CA MET A 121 -14.71 -2.16 1.30
C MET A 121 -15.95 -1.72 2.09
N PHE A 122 -16.47 -2.58 2.98
CA PHE A 122 -17.64 -2.33 3.82
C PHE A 122 -17.29 -2.53 5.30
N PRO A 123 -16.58 -1.59 5.95
CA PRO A 123 -16.16 -1.75 7.34
C PRO A 123 -17.36 -1.82 8.30
N GLU A 124 -17.26 -2.66 9.32
CA GLU A 124 -18.30 -2.81 10.36
C GLU A 124 -18.51 -1.51 11.18
N ASN A 125 -17.46 -0.68 11.29
CA ASN A 125 -17.50 0.60 12.01
C ASN A 125 -16.61 1.64 11.33
N LEU A 126 -17.17 2.84 11.07
CA LEU A 126 -16.46 3.93 10.39
C LEU A 126 -15.33 4.54 11.23
N VAL A 127 -15.55 4.70 12.54
CA VAL A 127 -14.53 5.23 13.45
C VAL A 127 -13.37 4.24 13.59
N GLN A 128 -13.68 2.95 13.69
CA GLN A 128 -12.67 1.89 13.72
C GLN A 128 -11.85 1.85 12.42
N ALA A 129 -12.51 2.05 11.26
CA ALA A 129 -11.84 2.10 9.96
C ALA A 129 -10.77 3.21 9.87
N CYS A 130 -10.85 4.25 10.70
CA CYS A 130 -9.84 5.31 10.76
C CYS A 130 -8.50 4.86 11.33
N PHE A 131 -8.43 3.71 12.03
CA PHE A 131 -7.18 3.24 12.66
C PHE A 131 -6.96 1.72 12.62
N GLN A 132 -7.93 0.93 12.15
CA GLN A 132 -7.82 -0.53 11.99
C GLN A 132 -8.35 -1.03 10.63
N GLN A 133 -7.77 -2.15 10.18
CA GLN A 133 -8.16 -2.87 8.97
C GLN A 133 -8.40 -4.36 9.28
N TYR A 134 -9.35 -4.97 8.59
CA TYR A 134 -9.71 -6.37 8.76
C TYR A 134 -8.73 -7.28 8.02
N LYS A 135 -8.25 -8.34 8.68
CA LYS A 135 -7.41 -9.36 8.08
C LYS A 135 -7.84 -10.75 8.54
N THR A 136 -7.92 -11.70 7.63
CA THR A 136 -8.18 -13.09 7.96
C THR A 136 -6.86 -13.81 8.27
N LYS A 137 -6.85 -14.59 9.36
CA LYS A 137 -5.77 -15.52 9.70
C LYS A 137 -6.32 -16.94 9.73
N ARG A 138 -5.58 -17.88 9.16
CA ARG A 138 -5.87 -19.31 9.28
C ARG A 138 -5.29 -19.84 10.59
N GLU A 139 -6.14 -20.38 11.44
CA GLU A 139 -5.76 -21.07 12.66
C GLU A 139 -6.02 -22.57 12.48
N LYS A 140 -5.09 -23.41 12.91
CA LYS A 140 -5.26 -24.87 12.84
C LYS A 140 -6.26 -25.28 13.91
N VAL A 141 -7.29 -26.01 13.52
CA VAL A 141 -8.21 -26.62 14.48
C VAL A 141 -7.50 -27.86 15.02
N GLU A 142 -6.93 -27.76 16.22
CA GLU A 142 -6.45 -28.94 16.91
C GLU A 142 -7.65 -29.84 17.23
N ALA A 143 -7.65 -31.05 16.69
CA ALA A 143 -8.66 -32.04 17.00
C ALA A 143 -8.55 -32.36 18.49
N THR A 144 -9.51 -31.88 19.29
CA THR A 144 -9.68 -32.30 20.67
C THR A 144 -9.85 -33.82 20.67
N ALA A 145 -8.79 -34.54 21.07
CA ALA A 145 -8.91 -35.95 21.37
C ALA A 145 -10.00 -36.08 22.45
N GLY A 146 -11.09 -36.76 22.11
CA GLY A 146 -12.12 -37.10 23.07
C GLY A 146 -11.45 -37.80 24.26
N VAL A 147 -11.62 -37.21 25.44
CA VAL A 147 -11.24 -37.84 26.70
C VAL A 147 -12.25 -38.94 26.95
N ASP A 148 -11.94 -40.15 26.49
CA ASP A 148 -12.62 -41.37 26.91
C ASP A 148 -12.28 -41.62 28.38
N LYS A 149 -13.17 -41.18 29.26
CA LYS A 149 -13.23 -41.60 30.66
C LYS A 149 -13.63 -43.07 30.68
N ASN A 150 -12.68 -43.97 30.98
CA ASN A 150 -12.81 -45.14 31.86
C ASN A 150 -11.69 -46.14 31.55
N SER A 151 -10.72 -46.29 32.45
CA SER A 151 -10.32 -47.59 33.04
C SER A 151 -9.04 -47.43 33.87
N SER A 152 -9.06 -48.11 35.01
CA SER A 152 -8.13 -48.12 36.13
C SER A 152 -6.84 -48.90 35.90
N ALA A 153 -5.83 -48.54 36.72
CA ALA A 153 -4.75 -49.38 37.28
C ALA A 153 -3.31 -49.32 36.69
N LEU A 154 -2.44 -48.64 37.46
CA LEU A 154 -1.17 -49.10 38.07
C LEU A 154 0.09 -49.38 37.19
N THR A 155 1.03 -48.41 37.27
CA THR A 155 2.50 -48.52 37.50
C THR A 155 3.42 -49.32 36.56
N ARG A 156 4.31 -48.59 35.84
CA ARG A 156 5.81 -48.67 35.84
C ARG A 156 6.39 -48.18 34.50
N GLN A 157 7.35 -47.27 34.56
CA GLN A 157 8.35 -46.96 33.51
C GLN A 157 9.72 -47.53 33.96
N PRO A 158 10.82 -47.61 33.16
CA PRO A 158 11.06 -47.03 31.81
C PRO A 158 11.80 -47.94 30.77
N VAL A 159 12.01 -47.39 29.56
CA VAL A 159 13.01 -47.73 28.50
C VAL A 159 12.82 -49.03 27.68
N THR A 160 12.52 -48.90 26.38
CA THR A 160 13.40 -49.36 25.27
C THR A 160 12.93 -48.89 23.89
N THR A 161 13.91 -48.44 23.11
CA THR A 161 13.87 -48.09 21.68
C THR A 161 13.43 -49.27 20.82
N ALA A 162 12.37 -49.11 20.01
CA ALA A 162 12.18 -49.84 18.76
C ALA A 162 11.11 -49.16 17.90
N THR A 163 11.56 -48.61 16.78
CA THR A 163 10.79 -48.33 15.56
C THR A 163 9.75 -49.41 15.27
N THR A 164 8.47 -49.03 15.15
CA THR A 164 7.55 -49.59 14.14
C THR A 164 6.29 -48.74 14.01
N ALA A 165 5.97 -48.44 12.75
CA ALA A 165 4.70 -47.90 12.25
C ALA A 165 4.31 -46.50 12.75
N GLU A 166 4.91 -45.47 12.14
CA GLU A 166 4.14 -44.27 11.84
C GLU A 166 2.96 -44.68 10.93
N ASP A 167 1.82 -44.95 11.54
CA ASP A 167 0.53 -44.79 10.88
C ASP A 167 0.40 -43.30 10.53
N SER A 168 1.06 -42.91 9.43
CA SER A 168 0.80 -41.68 8.69
C SER A 168 -0.60 -41.77 8.09
N LYS A 169 -1.61 -41.70 8.96
CA LYS A 169 -2.92 -41.19 8.53
C LYS A 169 -2.63 -39.80 8.02
N ASN A 170 -2.80 -39.60 6.71
CA ASN A 170 -3.02 -38.29 6.10
C ASN A 170 -4.22 -37.64 6.80
N LYS A 171 -4.02 -37.09 8.00
CA LYS A 171 -5.02 -36.26 8.67
C LYS A 171 -5.03 -34.95 7.90
N THR A 172 -6.07 -34.77 7.09
CA THR A 172 -6.41 -33.46 6.53
C THR A 172 -6.37 -32.46 7.69
N GLN A 173 -5.48 -31.46 7.59
CA GLN A 173 -5.40 -30.43 8.61
C GLN A 173 -6.60 -29.50 8.40
N ASP A 174 -7.52 -29.49 9.36
CA ASP A 174 -8.65 -28.57 9.32
C ASP A 174 -8.21 -27.19 9.79
N TYR A 175 -8.53 -26.17 8.99
CA TYR A 175 -8.22 -24.77 9.27
C TYR A 175 -9.51 -24.01 9.54
N LYS A 176 -9.51 -23.17 10.57
CA LYS A 176 -10.55 -22.19 10.83
C LYS A 176 -10.05 -20.80 10.42
N LEU A 177 -10.86 -20.09 9.64
CA LEU A 177 -10.61 -18.68 9.35
C LEU A 177 -11.05 -17.84 10.56
N VAL A 178 -10.12 -17.08 11.11
CA VAL A 178 -10.37 -16.15 12.22
C VAL A 178 -10.11 -14.73 11.72
N GLY A 179 -11.11 -13.87 11.89
CA GLY A 179 -11.00 -12.44 11.62
C GLY A 179 -10.22 -11.73 12.71
N VAL A 180 -9.21 -10.96 12.33
CA VAL A 180 -8.43 -10.11 13.24
C VAL A 180 -8.32 -8.69 12.69
N TYR A 181 -8.51 -7.72 13.58
CA TYR A 181 -8.26 -6.31 13.27
C TYR A 181 -6.77 -6.00 13.48
N SER A 182 -6.13 -5.48 12.44
CA SER A 182 -4.74 -5.02 12.49
C SER A 182 -4.67 -3.49 12.46
N ASN A 183 -3.66 -2.92 13.12
CA ASN A 183 -3.47 -1.47 13.15
C ASN A 183 -3.11 -0.95 11.76
N GLY A 184 -3.83 0.08 11.31
CA GLY A 184 -3.68 0.68 10.00
C GLY A 184 -4.99 1.29 9.53
N ILE A 185 -4.92 2.42 8.83
CA ILE A 185 -6.12 3.09 8.30
C ILE A 185 -6.70 2.23 7.18
N ASN A 186 -7.99 1.86 7.27
CA ASN A 186 -8.71 1.24 6.17
C ASN A 186 -9.13 2.30 5.14
N VAL A 187 -8.15 2.75 4.35
CA VAL A 187 -8.34 3.78 3.31
C VAL A 187 -9.40 3.36 2.29
N LEU A 188 -9.45 2.07 1.93
CA LEU A 188 -10.41 1.55 0.96
C LEU A 188 -11.86 1.74 1.42
N GLY A 189 -12.16 1.30 2.65
CA GLY A 189 -13.51 1.44 3.23
C GLY A 189 -13.91 2.90 3.41
N LEU A 190 -12.98 3.77 3.83
CA LEU A 190 -13.21 5.21 3.94
C LEU A 190 -13.54 5.84 2.59
N ILE A 191 -12.80 5.49 1.53
CA ILE A 191 -13.09 5.98 0.17
C ILE A 191 -14.49 5.53 -0.26
N VAL A 192 -14.82 4.25 -0.13
CA VAL A 192 -16.13 3.72 -0.57
C VAL A 192 -17.27 4.40 0.17
N PHE A 193 -17.14 4.57 1.50
CA PHE A 193 -18.10 5.34 2.29
C PHE A 193 -18.22 6.79 1.79
N CYS A 194 -17.11 7.50 1.61
CA CYS A 194 -17.10 8.90 1.18
C CYS A 194 -17.68 9.08 -0.22
N LEU A 195 -17.45 8.14 -1.14
CA LEU A 195 -18.04 8.15 -2.48
C LEU A 195 -19.56 8.06 -2.41
N VAL A 196 -20.09 7.10 -1.65
CA VAL A 196 -21.54 6.92 -1.48
C VAL A 196 -22.15 8.12 -0.76
N PHE A 197 -21.52 8.56 0.32
CA PHE A 197 -21.99 9.70 1.11
C PHE A 197 -21.97 11.01 0.29
N GLY A 198 -20.87 11.30 -0.41
CA GLY A 198 -20.74 12.43 -1.33
C GLY A 198 -21.82 12.43 -2.42
N MET A 199 -22.10 11.27 -3.01
CA MET A 199 -23.17 11.12 -4.00
C MET A 199 -24.56 11.37 -3.39
N VAL A 200 -24.82 10.92 -2.16
CA VAL A 200 -26.10 11.14 -1.47
C VAL A 200 -26.30 12.62 -1.17
N ILE A 201 -25.31 13.29 -0.55
CA ILE A 201 -25.44 14.72 -0.22
C ILE A 201 -25.56 15.59 -1.46
N GLY A 202 -24.85 15.26 -2.55
CA GLY A 202 -24.97 15.98 -3.83
C GLY A 202 -26.36 15.87 -4.44
N LYS A 203 -27.08 14.76 -4.18
CA LYS A 203 -28.47 14.56 -4.62
C LYS A 203 -29.53 15.16 -3.69
N MET A 204 -29.15 15.62 -2.49
CA MET A 204 -30.09 16.22 -1.52
C MET A 204 -30.46 17.67 -1.85
N GLY A 205 -29.89 18.25 -2.91
CA GLY A 205 -30.15 19.64 -3.30
C GLY A 205 -29.76 20.62 -2.20
N GLU A 206 -30.61 21.60 -1.92
CA GLU A 206 -30.34 22.66 -0.94
C GLU A 206 -30.03 22.13 0.47
N LYS A 207 -30.68 21.03 0.89
CA LYS A 207 -30.42 20.42 2.21
C LYS A 207 -29.01 19.81 2.32
N GLY A 208 -28.45 19.37 1.20
CA GLY A 208 -27.09 18.82 1.14
C GLY A 208 -26.01 19.89 1.12
N GLN A 209 -26.35 21.11 0.68
CA GLN A 209 -25.38 22.19 0.46
C GLN A 209 -24.60 22.54 1.73
N VAL A 210 -25.26 22.59 2.90
CA VAL A 210 -24.61 22.87 4.18
C VAL A 210 -23.48 21.87 4.50
N LEU A 211 -23.66 20.60 4.14
CA LEU A 211 -22.64 19.58 4.35
C LEU A 211 -21.51 19.70 3.33
N VAL A 212 -21.85 19.99 2.07
CA VAL A 212 -20.86 20.23 1.02
C VAL A 212 -19.96 21.42 1.38
N ASP A 213 -20.54 22.52 1.85
CA ASP A 213 -19.81 23.71 2.27
C ASP A 213 -18.92 23.43 3.48
N PHE A 214 -19.41 22.67 4.46
CA PHE A 214 -18.60 22.21 5.59
C PHE A 214 -17.37 21.41 5.14
N PHE A 215 -17.56 20.39 4.29
CA PHE A 215 -16.43 19.57 3.82
C PHE A 215 -15.49 20.36 2.90
N ASN A 216 -15.99 21.33 2.13
CA ASN A 216 -15.15 22.24 1.35
C ASN A 216 -14.26 23.10 2.25
N ALA A 217 -14.83 23.70 3.30
CA ALA A 217 -14.06 24.48 4.27
C ALA A 217 -13.03 23.61 5.01
N LEU A 218 -13.39 22.38 5.37
CA LEU A 218 -12.48 21.41 5.97
C LEU A 218 -11.33 21.04 5.01
N ASN A 219 -11.63 20.81 3.74
CA ASN A 219 -10.63 20.51 2.71
C ASN A 219 -9.64 21.67 2.54
N GLU A 220 -10.14 22.89 2.40
CA GLU A 220 -9.30 24.10 2.28
C GLU A 220 -8.42 24.29 3.51
N ALA A 221 -8.98 24.17 4.73
CA ALA A 221 -8.20 24.25 5.96
C ALA A 221 -7.11 23.16 6.04
N THR A 222 -7.43 21.95 5.62
CA THR A 222 -6.50 20.82 5.57
C THR A 222 -5.36 21.09 4.58
N MET A 223 -5.63 21.68 3.41
CA MET A 223 -4.62 22.07 2.43
C MET A 223 -3.64 23.12 2.96
N ARG A 224 -4.11 24.09 3.76
CA ARG A 224 -3.21 25.05 4.45
C ARG A 224 -2.28 24.36 5.44
N ILE A 225 -2.74 23.31 6.12
CA ILE A 225 -1.86 22.50 6.98
C ILE A 225 -0.83 21.75 6.14
N VAL A 226 -1.23 21.20 4.98
CA VAL A 226 -0.29 20.56 4.03
C VAL A 226 0.81 21.53 3.63
N GLU A 227 0.50 22.79 3.30
CA GLU A 227 1.51 23.80 2.96
C GLU A 227 2.55 24.00 4.07
N ILE A 228 2.14 23.99 5.34
CA ILE A 228 3.07 24.07 6.49
C ILE A 228 3.98 22.83 6.53
N ILE A 229 3.42 21.63 6.28
CA ILE A 229 4.19 20.39 6.23
C ILE A 229 5.19 20.43 5.06
N MET A 230 4.81 21.01 3.92
CA MET A 230 5.69 21.17 2.75
C MET A 230 6.91 22.06 3.05
N TRP A 231 6.80 23.04 3.96
CA TRP A 231 7.96 23.81 4.42
C TRP A 231 8.95 22.98 5.25
N TYR A 232 8.45 22.01 6.04
CA TYR A 232 9.30 21.09 6.80
C TYR A 232 9.89 19.96 5.94
N MET A 233 9.22 19.62 4.84
CA MET A 233 9.54 18.50 3.97
C MET A 233 11.00 18.45 3.48
N PRO A 234 11.67 19.55 3.05
CA PRO A 234 13.06 19.50 2.60
C PRO A 234 14.01 18.96 3.68
N ILE A 235 13.78 19.32 4.94
CA ILE A 235 14.56 18.86 6.09
C ILE A 235 14.22 17.40 6.38
N GLY A 236 12.94 17.07 6.49
CA GLY A 236 12.50 15.70 6.78
C GLY A 236 12.99 14.68 5.74
N ILE A 237 12.87 14.99 4.44
CA ILE A 237 13.35 14.12 3.35
C ILE A 237 14.86 13.95 3.41
N MET A 238 15.63 15.00 3.72
CA MET A 238 17.08 14.91 3.84
C MET A 238 17.48 13.84 4.87
N PHE A 239 16.94 13.90 6.09
CA PHE A 239 17.24 12.95 7.16
C PHE A 239 16.63 11.57 6.94
N LEU A 240 15.45 11.48 6.32
CA LEU A 240 14.83 10.21 5.95
C LEU A 240 15.72 9.44 4.96
N VAL A 241 16.14 10.10 3.88
CA VAL A 241 17.03 9.51 2.87
C VAL A 241 18.40 9.16 3.47
N ALA A 242 18.99 10.06 4.25
CA ALA A 242 20.27 9.83 4.90
C ALA A 242 20.20 8.64 5.88
N GLY A 243 19.17 8.58 6.72
CA GLY A 243 18.93 7.48 7.67
C GLY A 243 18.79 6.13 6.96
N LYS A 244 18.04 6.08 5.84
CA LYS A 244 17.90 4.86 5.05
C LYS A 244 19.21 4.40 4.41
N ILE A 245 20.08 5.31 4.02
CA ILE A 245 21.40 4.95 3.46
C ILE A 245 22.32 4.36 4.53
N ILE A 246 22.25 4.84 5.77
CA ILE A 246 23.06 4.36 6.91
C ILE A 246 22.63 2.94 7.39
N GLU A 247 21.36 2.58 7.17
CA GLU A 247 20.82 1.25 7.49
C GLU A 247 21.31 0.16 6.52
N VAL A 248 21.59 0.51 5.26
CA VAL A 248 21.99 -0.47 4.26
C VAL A 248 23.45 -0.89 4.44
N GLN A 249 23.68 -2.16 4.78
CA GLN A 249 25.01 -2.70 5.06
C GLN A 249 25.76 -3.09 3.78
N ASP A 250 25.07 -3.66 2.78
CA ASP A 250 25.69 -4.17 1.55
C ASP A 250 25.51 -3.26 0.33
N TRP A 251 26.60 -3.02 -0.39
CA TRP A 251 26.55 -2.33 -1.69
C TRP A 251 25.80 -3.13 -2.76
N GLU A 252 25.75 -4.45 -2.61
CA GLU A 252 24.98 -5.30 -3.52
C GLU A 252 23.46 -5.04 -3.43
N ILE A 253 22.97 -4.67 -2.24
CA ILE A 253 21.56 -4.26 -2.05
C ILE A 253 21.29 -2.98 -2.84
N PHE A 254 22.22 -2.02 -2.87
CA PHE A 254 22.09 -0.82 -3.70
C PHE A 254 22.05 -1.14 -5.20
N ARG A 255 22.87 -2.10 -5.68
CA ARG A 255 22.80 -2.55 -7.08
C ARG A 255 21.45 -3.18 -7.40
N LYS A 256 20.95 -4.06 -6.53
CA LYS A 256 19.63 -4.70 -6.70
C LYS A 256 18.50 -3.68 -6.67
N LEU A 257 18.55 -2.72 -5.74
CA LEU A 257 17.59 -1.63 -5.61
C LEU A 257 17.66 -0.67 -6.80
N GLY A 258 18.86 -0.38 -7.31
CA GLY A 258 19.08 0.43 -8.50
C GLY A 258 18.51 -0.22 -9.75
N LEU A 259 18.70 -1.54 -9.93
CA LEU A 259 18.11 -2.28 -11.04
C LEU A 259 16.58 -2.36 -10.93
N TYR A 260 16.05 -2.51 -9.71
CA TYR A 260 14.61 -2.39 -9.45
C TYR A 260 14.10 -1.00 -9.83
N MET A 261 14.76 0.07 -9.39
CA MET A 261 14.39 1.45 -9.72
C MET A 261 14.44 1.70 -11.24
N ALA A 262 15.48 1.23 -11.93
CA ALA A 262 15.59 1.32 -13.38
C ALA A 262 14.45 0.58 -14.08
N THR A 263 14.09 -0.61 -13.60
CA THR A 263 12.95 -1.40 -14.12
C THR A 263 11.65 -0.62 -13.98
N VAL A 264 11.36 -0.08 -12.79
CA VAL A 264 10.14 0.71 -12.52
C VAL A 264 10.10 1.98 -13.37
N LEU A 265 11.20 2.75 -13.41
CA LEU A 265 11.29 3.97 -14.21
C LEU A 265 11.13 3.69 -15.71
N SER A 266 11.73 2.60 -16.22
CA SER A 266 11.56 2.19 -17.61
C SER A 266 10.11 1.79 -17.91
N GLY A 267 9.44 1.08 -17.00
CA GLY A 267 8.03 0.72 -17.14
C GLY A 267 7.11 1.94 -17.16
N LEU A 268 7.33 2.89 -16.25
CA LEU A 268 6.62 4.16 -16.24
C LEU A 268 6.87 4.98 -17.52
N ALA A 269 8.12 5.03 -18.00
CA ALA A 269 8.47 5.72 -19.23
C ALA A 269 7.81 5.09 -20.46
N ILE A 270 7.86 3.76 -20.60
CA ILE A 270 7.20 3.02 -21.69
C ILE A 270 5.69 3.25 -21.63
N HIS A 271 5.08 3.13 -20.45
CA HIS A 271 3.64 3.31 -20.31
C HIS A 271 3.20 4.74 -20.65
N SER A 272 3.91 5.75 -20.14
CA SER A 272 3.55 7.17 -20.32
C SER A 272 3.89 7.72 -21.72
N ILE A 273 4.97 7.28 -22.36
CA ILE A 273 5.46 7.82 -23.64
C ILE A 273 4.99 7.00 -24.83
N ILE A 274 4.73 5.69 -24.65
CA ILE A 274 4.36 4.79 -25.76
C ILE A 274 2.90 4.36 -25.63
N ILE A 275 2.52 3.72 -24.52
CA ILE A 275 1.20 3.09 -24.40
C ILE A 275 0.07 4.12 -24.34
N LEU A 276 0.13 5.11 -23.44
CA LEU A 276 -0.92 6.12 -23.32
C LEU A 276 -1.07 6.98 -24.60
N PRO A 277 0.02 7.47 -25.24
CA PRO A 277 -0.07 8.16 -26.52
C PRO A 277 -0.63 7.29 -27.64
N LEU A 278 -0.31 6.00 -27.68
CA LEU A 278 -0.86 5.05 -28.66
C LEU A 278 -2.37 4.88 -28.47
N ILE A 279 -2.84 4.67 -27.22
CA ILE A 279 -4.26 4.57 -26.91
C ILE A 279 -4.99 5.86 -27.32
N TYR A 280 -4.44 7.02 -26.99
CA TYR A 280 -4.99 8.31 -27.40
C TYR A 280 -5.06 8.43 -28.93
N PHE A 281 -3.99 8.08 -29.64
CA PHE A 281 -3.95 8.14 -31.09
C PHE A 281 -4.96 7.20 -31.74
N VAL A 282 -5.12 5.97 -31.23
CA VAL A 282 -6.08 5.00 -31.78
C VAL A 282 -7.53 5.46 -31.60
N ILE A 283 -7.87 6.00 -30.43
CA ILE A 283 -9.25 6.41 -30.10
C ILE A 283 -9.59 7.79 -30.68
N VAL A 284 -8.72 8.79 -30.44
CA VAL A 284 -8.98 10.20 -30.78
C VAL A 284 -8.49 10.54 -32.19
N ARG A 285 -7.56 9.75 -32.77
CA ARG A 285 -6.95 9.97 -34.09
C ARG A 285 -6.33 11.35 -34.27
N LYS A 286 -5.80 11.91 -33.18
CA LYS A 286 -5.06 13.18 -33.15
C LYS A 286 -3.66 12.96 -32.58
N ASN A 287 -2.74 13.88 -32.89
CA ASN A 287 -1.37 13.81 -32.37
C ASN A 287 -1.35 13.93 -30.83
N PRO A 288 -0.98 12.87 -30.10
CA PRO A 288 -1.01 12.84 -28.63
C PRO A 288 0.05 13.77 -28.01
N PHE A 289 1.17 14.00 -28.68
CA PHE A 289 2.26 14.82 -28.13
C PHE A 289 1.91 16.30 -28.07
N ARG A 290 1.08 16.79 -29.01
CA ARG A 290 0.55 18.15 -28.93
C ARG A 290 -0.38 18.33 -27.73
N PHE A 291 -1.18 17.30 -27.42
CA PHE A 291 -2.03 17.28 -26.23
C PHE A 291 -1.19 17.24 -24.94
N ALA A 292 -0.19 16.36 -24.88
CA ALA A 292 0.72 16.26 -23.73
C ALA A 292 1.48 17.56 -23.46
N MET A 293 1.92 18.27 -24.50
CA MET A 293 2.60 19.55 -24.37
C MET A 293 1.71 20.64 -23.76
N GLY A 294 0.39 20.60 -24.03
CA GLY A 294 -0.58 21.48 -23.38
C GLY A 294 -0.76 21.21 -21.88
N MET A 295 -0.40 20.02 -21.40
CA MET A 295 -0.48 19.62 -19.98
C MET A 295 0.88 19.66 -19.27
N ALA A 296 1.95 20.11 -19.94
CA ALA A 296 3.31 20.07 -19.40
C ALA A 296 3.44 20.75 -18.03
N GLN A 297 2.74 21.88 -17.83
CA GLN A 297 2.75 22.59 -16.56
C GLN A 297 2.14 21.75 -15.42
N ALA A 298 1.02 21.07 -15.67
CA ALA A 298 0.40 20.20 -14.67
C ALA A 298 1.28 18.99 -14.32
N LEU A 299 1.95 18.39 -15.31
CA LEU A 299 2.89 17.29 -15.10
C LEU A 299 4.12 17.74 -14.28
N LEU A 300 4.65 18.94 -14.55
CA LEU A 300 5.74 19.53 -13.76
C LEU A 300 5.30 19.81 -12.32
N THR A 301 4.12 20.37 -12.13
CA THR A 301 3.56 20.60 -10.79
C THR A 301 3.35 19.28 -10.04
N ALA A 302 2.83 18.24 -10.68
CA ALA A 302 2.70 16.92 -10.08
C ALA A 302 4.05 16.32 -9.67
N LEU A 303 5.09 16.48 -10.50
CA LEU A 303 6.45 16.06 -10.16
C LEU A 303 7.02 16.84 -8.96
N MET A 304 6.72 18.13 -8.86
CA MET A 304 7.18 18.98 -7.76
C MET A 304 6.48 18.69 -6.44
N ILE A 305 5.17 18.41 -6.47
CA ILE A 305 4.37 18.17 -5.27
C ILE A 305 4.45 16.70 -4.83
N SER A 306 4.66 15.76 -5.76
CA SER A 306 4.78 14.32 -5.51
C SER A 306 3.69 13.77 -4.57
N SER A 307 2.45 14.23 -4.76
CA SER A 307 1.24 13.74 -4.07
C SER A 307 0.29 13.06 -5.03
#